data_AF-A0A965FR89-F1
#
_entry.id   AF-A0A965FR89-F1
#
_cell.length_a   1.000
_cell.length_b   1.000
_cell.length_c   1.000
_cell.angle_alpha   90.00
_cell.angle_beta   90.00
_cell.angle_gamma   90.00
#
_symmetry.space_group_name_H-M   'P 1'
#
loop_
_entity.id
_entity.type
_entity.pdbx_description
1 polymer ?
#
loop_
_entity_poly.entity_id
_entity_poly.type
_entity_poly.pdbx_seq_one_letter_code
_entity_poly.pdbx_strand_id
1 'polypeptide(L)'
;MSEDKNPPLSEEVEFDAVDLEKQPKRVRKAEAKPPTKKKSTPAKKTFSKVEKNIARGTKKKLLPLPFEVAKKKPFKGRKMVKPDFKGIEKKDPRKRNFSRKPTFNPEMTEKACSGKEGPFLLQIFQAASIDPHFTQGFHHYPGRIPLQMAKLLLEHFGQKGRLFDPFMGSGTILLEGLLAGMQVAGNDLNPIASVITRERCRWLSLRNARRVWTEVEELRQGIEKENLGKHRVHHLHAESLQNLYPPHLLVEMLHWMERINQLPDPAVRESLRAVFSSLIYRFTPEEDAVRRQSRVGRGQFGRAMGERTKELIEAQTELSDHIRLIENPQLSQEDILKLEHDPPLEADLILTRPPFPGNGKQMLS
;
A
#
# COMPACT_ATOMS: atom_id res chain seq x y z
N MET A 1 -44.60 -21.90 -3.06
CA MET A 1 -44.87 -20.53 -3.56
C MET A 1 -43.90 -19.62 -2.82
N SER A 2 -42.69 -19.45 -3.37
CA SER A 2 -42.30 -18.30 -4.20
C SER A 2 -42.34 -17.02 -3.37
N GLU A 3 -41.25 -16.28 -3.15
CA GLU A 3 -40.33 -15.78 -4.17
C GLU A 3 -38.89 -15.66 -3.66
N ASP A 4 -38.01 -16.28 -4.42
CA ASP A 4 -36.57 -16.07 -4.46
C ASP A 4 -36.33 -14.74 -5.20
N LYS A 5 -36.03 -13.66 -4.47
CA LYS A 5 -35.66 -12.38 -5.08
C LYS A 5 -34.15 -12.36 -5.27
N ASN A 6 -33.70 -12.91 -6.40
CA ASN A 6 -32.40 -12.60 -6.96
C ASN A 6 -32.22 -11.07 -6.99
N PRO A 7 -31.08 -10.53 -6.50
CA PRO A 7 -30.77 -9.12 -6.72
C PRO A 7 -30.65 -8.84 -8.23
N PRO A 8 -30.95 -7.60 -8.66
CA PRO A 8 -31.04 -7.29 -10.08
C PRO A 8 -29.71 -7.56 -10.78
N LEU A 9 -29.80 -8.11 -11.98
CA LEU A 9 -28.70 -8.43 -12.88
C LEU A 9 -27.69 -7.27 -12.91
N SER A 10 -26.46 -7.59 -12.50
CA SER A 10 -25.29 -6.74 -12.62
C SER A 10 -25.11 -6.30 -14.07
N GLU A 11 -25.18 -4.99 -14.32
CA GLU A 11 -24.88 -4.43 -15.63
C GLU A 11 -23.37 -4.52 -15.87
N GLU A 12 -22.97 -5.48 -16.70
CA GLU A 12 -21.60 -5.64 -17.17
C GLU A 12 -21.30 -4.56 -18.21
N VAL A 13 -20.45 -3.59 -17.85
CA VAL A 13 -20.05 -2.52 -18.78
C VAL A 13 -18.70 -2.84 -19.41
N GLU A 14 -18.69 -2.82 -20.73
CA GLU A 14 -17.52 -3.07 -21.56
C GLU A 14 -16.69 -1.78 -21.73
N PHE A 15 -15.38 -1.87 -21.52
CA PHE A 15 -14.47 -0.75 -21.73
C PHE A 15 -13.66 -0.96 -22.99
N ASP A 16 -13.68 0.04 -23.87
CA ASP A 16 -12.77 0.14 -25.01
C ASP A 16 -11.94 1.41 -24.86
N ALA A 17 -10.63 1.32 -25.07
CA ALA A 17 -9.71 2.43 -24.89
C ALA A 17 -9.71 3.40 -26.09
N VAL A 18 -10.84 3.58 -26.77
CA VAL A 18 -10.96 4.42 -27.98
C VAL A 18 -10.74 5.91 -27.70
N ASP A 19 -10.65 6.35 -26.44
CA ASP A 19 -10.28 7.73 -26.10
C ASP A 19 -8.78 7.94 -25.89
N LEU A 20 -7.94 6.97 -26.25
CA LEU A 20 -6.48 7.07 -26.14
C LEU A 20 -5.81 8.05 -27.13
N GLU A 21 -6.51 8.64 -28.10
CA GLU A 21 -5.89 9.44 -29.18
C GLU A 21 -6.39 10.89 -29.36
N LYS A 22 -7.18 11.47 -28.45
CA LYS A 22 -7.55 12.89 -28.62
C LYS A 22 -6.51 13.82 -28.02
N GLN A 23 -5.43 14.09 -28.76
CA GLN A 23 -4.80 15.42 -28.64
C GLN A 23 -5.82 16.49 -29.06
N PRO A 24 -5.91 17.65 -28.37
CA PRO A 24 -6.96 18.62 -28.62
C PRO A 24 -6.84 19.19 -30.04
N LYS A 25 -7.82 18.87 -30.90
CA LYS A 25 -8.02 19.61 -32.16
C LYS A 25 -8.33 21.06 -31.81
N ARG A 26 -7.36 21.93 -32.07
CA ARG A 26 -7.54 23.39 -32.12
C ARG A 26 -8.69 23.67 -33.09
N VAL A 27 -9.84 24.09 -32.58
CA VAL A 27 -11.02 24.37 -33.41
C VAL A 27 -10.71 25.57 -34.30
N ARG A 28 -10.41 25.32 -35.58
CA ARG A 28 -10.65 26.28 -36.66
C ARG A 28 -11.92 25.86 -37.38
N LYS A 29 -12.92 26.74 -37.38
CA LYS A 29 -14.13 26.64 -38.20
C LYS A 29 -13.74 26.60 -39.69
N ALA A 30 -14.29 25.64 -40.44
CA ALA A 30 -14.75 25.85 -41.82
C ALA A 30 -15.50 24.61 -42.35
N GLU A 31 -16.78 24.85 -42.66
CA GLU A 31 -17.56 24.48 -43.85
C GLU A 31 -17.61 23.03 -44.38
N ALA A 32 -18.84 22.65 -44.73
CA ALA A 32 -19.30 21.33 -45.16
C ALA A 32 -19.19 21.11 -46.67
N LYS A 33 -18.93 19.85 -47.09
CA LYS A 33 -19.42 19.20 -48.35
C LYS A 33 -19.02 17.70 -48.44
N PRO A 34 -19.61 16.87 -49.34
CA PRO A 34 -20.56 15.79 -49.02
C PRO A 34 -20.03 14.36 -49.37
N PRO A 35 -20.81 13.27 -49.26
CA PRO A 35 -20.30 11.92 -48.98
C PRO A 35 -19.89 11.13 -50.22
N THR A 36 -18.90 10.23 -50.09
CA THR A 36 -18.58 9.24 -51.13
C THR A 36 -18.42 7.80 -50.60
N LYS A 37 -19.35 6.98 -51.10
CA LYS A 37 -19.34 5.55 -51.47
C LYS A 37 -18.44 4.53 -50.73
N LYS A 38 -19.14 3.55 -50.17
CA LYS A 38 -18.71 2.18 -49.81
C LYS A 38 -17.91 1.49 -50.93
N LYS A 39 -16.84 0.81 -50.56
CA LYS A 39 -16.26 -0.31 -51.31
C LYS A 39 -16.14 -1.53 -50.40
N SER A 40 -16.49 -2.68 -50.96
CA SER A 40 -16.68 -3.98 -50.35
C SER A 40 -15.45 -4.90 -50.47
N THR A 41 -15.36 -5.80 -49.48
CA THR A 41 -14.80 -7.18 -49.49
C THR A 41 -13.28 -7.40 -49.65
N PRO A 42 -12.71 -8.56 -49.22
CA PRO A 42 -13.33 -9.77 -48.62
C PRO A 42 -12.69 -10.31 -47.32
N ALA A 43 -13.44 -11.20 -46.67
CA ALA A 43 -13.02 -12.07 -45.57
C ALA A 43 -11.94 -13.08 -45.99
N LYS A 44 -10.93 -13.31 -45.13
CA LYS A 44 -10.15 -14.56 -45.11
C LYS A 44 -9.75 -14.97 -43.68
N LYS A 45 -10.37 -16.08 -43.26
CA LYS A 45 -9.84 -17.25 -42.53
C LYS A 45 -9.14 -17.00 -41.19
N THR A 46 -9.92 -17.24 -40.14
CA THR A 46 -9.50 -17.68 -38.82
C THR A 46 -8.65 -18.95 -38.89
N PHE A 47 -7.45 -18.90 -38.31
CA PHE A 47 -6.70 -20.08 -37.88
C PHE A 47 -6.66 -20.05 -36.35
N SER A 48 -7.52 -20.84 -35.70
CA SER A 48 -7.38 -21.15 -34.28
C SER A 48 -6.35 -22.27 -34.14
N LYS A 49 -5.20 -21.96 -33.56
CA LYS A 49 -4.31 -22.98 -33.01
C LYS A 49 -4.56 -23.02 -31.50
N VAL A 50 -5.36 -24.00 -31.12
CA VAL A 50 -5.49 -24.47 -29.73
C VAL A 50 -4.20 -25.21 -29.40
N GLU A 51 -3.26 -24.56 -28.73
CA GLU A 51 -2.13 -25.25 -28.10
C GLU A 51 -2.40 -25.40 -26.60
N LYS A 52 -2.91 -26.60 -26.27
CA LYS A 52 -2.78 -27.21 -24.94
C LYS A 52 -1.30 -27.20 -24.57
N ASN A 53 -0.91 -26.51 -23.51
CA ASN A 53 0.40 -26.72 -22.91
C ASN A 53 0.28 -27.11 -21.43
N ILE A 54 0.42 -28.42 -21.30
CA ILE A 54 0.78 -29.25 -20.15
C ILE A 54 1.79 -28.57 -19.22
N ALA A 55 1.54 -28.73 -17.91
CA ALA A 55 2.40 -28.30 -16.82
C ALA A 55 3.82 -28.88 -16.93
N ARG A 56 4.81 -28.00 -17.14
CA ARG A 56 6.22 -28.27 -16.86
C ARG A 56 6.71 -27.19 -15.91
N GLY A 57 7.05 -27.57 -14.69
CA GLY A 57 7.65 -26.70 -13.69
C GLY A 57 9.01 -26.17 -14.16
N THR A 58 9.01 -25.03 -14.82
CA THR A 58 10.22 -24.25 -15.09
C THR A 58 10.56 -23.49 -13.80
N LYS A 59 11.73 -23.74 -13.22
CA LYS A 59 12.27 -22.85 -12.18
C LYS A 59 12.58 -21.51 -12.84
N LYS A 60 11.57 -20.64 -12.85
CA LYS A 60 11.63 -19.26 -13.35
C LYS A 60 12.89 -18.56 -12.83
N LYS A 61 13.66 -17.95 -13.74
CA LYS A 61 14.89 -17.24 -13.37
C LYS A 61 14.52 -15.95 -12.65
N LEU A 62 14.94 -15.83 -11.39
CA LEU A 62 14.66 -14.65 -10.58
C LEU A 62 15.53 -13.47 -11.01
N LEU A 63 14.92 -12.30 -11.12
CA LEU A 63 15.61 -11.03 -11.34
C LEU A 63 16.41 -10.62 -10.07
N PRO A 64 17.54 -9.92 -10.24
CA PRO A 64 18.27 -9.33 -9.12
C PRO A 64 17.44 -8.22 -8.46
N LEU A 65 17.62 -8.03 -7.15
CA LEU A 65 16.92 -6.97 -6.42
C LEU A 65 17.50 -5.60 -6.78
N PRO A 66 16.67 -4.54 -6.81
CA PRO A 66 17.11 -3.20 -7.17
C PRO A 66 18.01 -2.54 -6.11
N PHE A 67 18.02 -3.05 -4.88
CA PHE A 67 18.89 -2.61 -3.77
C PHE A 67 20.01 -3.60 -3.44
N GLU A 68 20.10 -4.73 -4.15
CA GLU A 68 21.31 -5.55 -4.10
C GLU A 68 22.43 -4.78 -4.79
N VAL A 69 23.25 -4.08 -3.99
CA VAL A 69 24.43 -3.40 -4.50
C VAL A 69 25.25 -4.43 -5.27
N ALA A 70 25.36 -4.25 -6.59
CA ALA A 70 26.35 -4.97 -7.37
C ALA A 70 27.69 -4.67 -6.71
N LYS A 71 28.31 -5.68 -6.07
CA LYS A 71 29.65 -5.56 -5.51
C LYS A 71 30.58 -5.12 -6.64
N LYS A 72 30.76 -3.82 -6.83
CA LYS A 72 31.81 -3.26 -7.67
C LYS A 72 33.10 -3.84 -7.10
N LYS A 73 33.91 -4.47 -7.96
CA LYS A 73 35.21 -5.06 -7.62
C LYS A 73 35.97 -4.11 -6.68
N PRO A 74 36.68 -4.63 -5.65
CA PRO A 74 37.33 -3.79 -4.66
C PRO A 74 38.28 -2.82 -5.37
N PHE A 75 37.98 -1.54 -5.23
CA PHE A 75 38.85 -0.48 -5.74
C PHE A 75 40.16 -0.56 -4.95
N LYS A 76 41.26 -0.92 -5.63
CA LYS A 76 42.60 -0.94 -5.05
C LYS A 76 42.97 0.48 -4.58
N GLY A 77 43.19 0.59 -3.28
CA GLY A 77 44.15 1.50 -2.64
C GLY A 77 44.05 2.99 -2.98
N ARG A 78 43.34 3.76 -2.15
CA ARG A 78 43.74 5.13 -1.84
C ARG A 78 43.84 5.27 -0.33
N LYS A 79 45.05 5.56 0.17
CA LYS A 79 45.37 5.77 1.59
C LYS A 79 44.40 6.80 2.19
N MET A 80 43.73 6.44 3.27
CA MET A 80 43.00 7.38 4.11
C MET A 80 43.99 8.32 4.80
N VAL A 81 43.90 9.61 4.50
CA VAL A 81 44.47 10.68 5.33
C VAL A 81 43.40 11.01 6.38
N LYS A 82 43.76 10.93 7.66
CA LYS A 82 42.89 11.33 8.78
C LYS A 82 42.69 12.86 8.73
N PRO A 83 41.45 13.38 8.85
CA PRO A 83 41.27 14.81 9.08
C PRO A 83 41.50 15.12 10.57
N ASP A 84 42.37 16.09 10.82
CA ASP A 84 42.54 16.75 12.11
C ASP A 84 41.27 17.54 12.48
N PHE A 85 40.70 17.25 13.65
CA PHE A 85 39.62 18.04 14.23
C PHE A 85 40.21 19.19 15.05
N LYS A 86 40.25 20.40 14.45
CA LYS A 86 40.31 21.67 15.17
C LYS A 86 39.38 22.68 14.49
N GLY A 87 38.40 23.20 15.23
CA GLY A 87 37.66 24.40 14.83
C GLY A 87 36.17 24.36 15.15
N ILE A 88 35.81 24.99 16.27
CA ILE A 88 34.44 25.35 16.63
C ILE A 88 33.98 26.47 15.68
N GLU A 89 32.97 26.23 14.85
CA GLU A 89 32.32 27.30 14.07
C GLU A 89 31.12 27.88 14.82
N LYS A 90 31.14 29.22 14.95
CA LYS A 90 30.10 30.06 15.55
C LYS A 90 28.87 30.10 14.64
N LYS A 91 27.69 29.93 15.23
CA LYS A 91 26.38 30.01 14.55
C LYS A 91 26.10 31.42 14.01
N ASP A 92 25.69 31.47 12.75
CA ASP A 92 25.20 32.65 12.01
C ASP A 92 23.85 33.16 12.59
N PRO A 93 23.75 34.44 13.02
CA PRO A 93 22.59 34.95 13.77
C PRO A 93 21.35 35.30 12.93
N ARG A 94 21.27 34.95 11.63
CA ARG A 94 20.16 35.39 10.75
C ARG A 94 19.22 34.31 10.21
N LYS A 95 19.32 33.06 10.66
CA LYS A 95 18.31 32.03 10.32
C LYS A 95 17.17 32.02 11.35
N ARG A 96 16.03 32.61 10.99
CA ARG A 96 14.76 32.43 11.71
C ARG A 96 14.30 30.99 11.57
N ASN A 97 14.68 30.15 12.52
CA ASN A 97 14.07 28.83 12.69
C ASN A 97 12.68 29.02 13.30
N PHE A 98 11.63 28.71 12.56
CA PHE A 98 10.31 28.44 13.14
C PHE A 98 10.35 27.06 13.82
N SER A 99 11.15 26.92 14.87
CA SER A 99 10.94 25.85 15.85
C SER A 99 9.95 26.40 16.88
N ARG A 100 8.68 26.05 16.77
CA ARG A 100 7.80 26.13 17.93
C ARG A 100 8.34 25.11 18.93
N LYS A 101 9.19 25.56 19.86
CA LYS A 101 9.43 24.81 21.09
C LYS A 101 8.07 24.71 21.78
N PRO A 102 7.60 23.52 22.18
CA PRO A 102 6.41 23.43 22.98
C PRO A 102 6.70 24.21 24.28
N THR A 103 5.95 25.30 24.49
CA THR A 103 5.96 26.04 25.74
C THR A 103 5.33 25.14 26.78
N PHE A 104 6.17 24.49 27.58
CA PHE A 104 5.75 23.70 28.74
C PHE A 104 5.07 24.63 29.74
N ASN A 105 3.75 24.47 29.91
CA ASN A 105 3.00 25.18 30.93
C ASN A 105 2.72 24.20 32.10
N PRO A 106 3.52 24.24 33.18
CA PRO A 106 3.39 23.30 34.30
C PRO A 106 2.04 23.39 35.01
N GLU A 107 1.34 24.53 34.99
CA GLU A 107 0.06 24.70 35.71
C GLU A 107 -1.11 23.89 35.12
N MET A 108 -1.08 23.54 33.82
CA MET A 108 -2.08 22.64 33.22
C MET A 108 -1.83 21.16 33.53
N THR A 109 -0.64 20.79 34.02
CA THR A 109 -0.24 19.39 34.18
C THR A 109 -0.75 18.74 35.47
N GLU A 110 -0.96 19.49 36.55
CA GLU A 110 -1.45 18.93 37.83
C GLU A 110 -2.97 18.69 37.85
N LYS A 111 -3.77 19.48 37.12
CA LYS A 111 -5.24 19.31 37.07
C LYS A 111 -5.72 18.33 36.01
N ALA A 112 -4.90 18.00 35.01
CA ALA A 112 -5.29 17.19 33.86
C ALA A 112 -4.93 15.70 33.98
N CYS A 113 -4.26 15.29 35.07
CA CYS A 113 -3.77 13.93 35.24
C CYS A 113 -4.21 13.36 36.59
N SER A 114 -4.77 12.16 36.58
CA SER A 114 -5.07 11.38 37.78
C SER A 114 -4.44 9.99 37.66
N GLY A 115 -4.21 9.35 38.81
CA GLY A 115 -3.59 8.02 38.89
C GLY A 115 -2.07 8.00 38.72
N LYS A 116 -1.46 6.85 39.02
CA LYS A 116 0.00 6.66 39.01
C LYS A 116 0.63 6.83 37.62
N GLU A 117 -0.10 6.44 36.57
CA GLU A 117 0.37 6.50 35.18
C GLU A 117 0.04 7.83 34.48
N GLY A 118 -0.78 8.70 35.08
CA GLY A 118 -1.27 9.93 34.46
C GLY A 118 -0.15 10.84 33.92
N PRO A 119 0.89 11.16 34.71
CA PRO A 119 2.01 11.97 34.25
C PRO A 119 2.75 11.36 33.05
N PHE A 120 2.93 10.04 33.05
CA PHE A 120 3.61 9.32 31.97
C PHE A 120 2.78 9.35 30.68
N LEU A 121 1.48 9.07 30.76
CA LEU A 121 0.57 9.14 29.61
C LEU A 121 0.54 10.55 29.01
N LEU A 122 0.53 11.60 29.83
CA LEU A 122 0.60 12.98 29.36
C LEU A 122 1.89 13.26 28.59
N GLN A 123 3.03 12.75 29.06
CA GLN A 123 4.31 12.87 28.34
C GLN A 123 4.25 12.17 26.97
N ILE A 124 3.64 10.98 26.90
CA ILE A 124 3.42 10.29 25.62
C ILE A 124 2.58 11.14 24.66
N PHE A 125 1.47 11.72 25.14
CA PHE A 125 0.60 12.58 24.32
C PHE A 125 1.33 13.81 23.78
N GLN A 126 2.31 14.33 24.53
CA GLN A 126 3.10 15.50 24.16
C GLN A 126 4.37 15.15 23.36
N ALA A 127 4.72 13.88 23.24
CA ALA A 127 5.91 13.44 22.54
C ALA A 127 5.86 13.83 21.06
N ALA A 128 7.01 14.24 20.52
CA ALA A 128 7.12 14.59 19.12
C ALA A 128 6.90 13.36 18.22
N SER A 129 6.19 13.54 17.11
CA SER A 129 6.06 12.50 16.09
C SER A 129 7.42 12.07 15.56
N ILE A 130 7.58 10.77 15.35
CA ILE A 130 8.74 10.18 14.69
C ILE A 130 8.40 9.75 13.26
N ASP A 131 9.42 9.72 12.42
CA ASP A 131 9.29 9.22 11.05
C ASP A 131 8.96 7.72 11.05
N PRO A 132 8.13 7.24 10.10
CA PRO A 132 7.88 5.83 9.93
C PRO A 132 9.17 5.06 9.67
N HIS A 133 9.32 3.91 10.30
CA HIS A 133 10.42 2.99 10.09
C HIS A 133 9.91 1.66 9.53
N PHE A 134 10.80 0.88 8.89
CA PHE A 134 10.47 -0.35 8.20
C PHE A 134 9.23 -0.19 7.28
N THR A 135 8.18 -0.98 7.51
CA THR A 135 6.96 -1.05 6.70
C THR A 135 5.83 -0.13 7.20
N GLN A 136 6.00 0.60 8.31
CA GLN A 136 4.95 1.46 8.90
C GLN A 136 4.43 2.54 7.92
N GLY A 137 5.30 3.01 7.02
CA GLY A 137 4.99 4.01 5.99
C GLY A 137 4.41 3.46 4.69
N PHE A 138 4.30 2.14 4.52
CA PHE A 138 4.00 1.50 3.24
C PHE A 138 2.60 1.83 2.68
N HIS A 139 1.58 1.85 3.55
CA HIS A 139 0.18 1.97 3.16
C HIS A 139 -0.56 2.99 4.02
N HIS A 140 -1.38 3.84 3.41
CA HIS A 140 -2.23 4.77 4.16
C HIS A 140 -3.42 4.04 4.80
N TYR A 141 -3.74 4.36 6.05
CA TYR A 141 -4.95 3.89 6.72
C TYR A 141 -5.44 5.02 7.65
N PRO A 142 -6.73 5.35 7.66
CA PRO A 142 -7.28 6.41 8.51
C PRO A 142 -7.29 6.01 9.99
N GLY A 143 -7.36 6.99 10.90
CA GLY A 143 -7.59 6.74 12.32
C GLY A 143 -6.47 6.04 13.11
N ARG A 144 -5.28 5.88 12.54
CA ARG A 144 -4.15 5.17 13.16
C ARG A 144 -3.67 5.80 14.47
N ILE A 145 -3.25 4.97 15.43
CA ILE A 145 -2.44 5.44 16.56
C ILE A 145 -1.14 6.09 16.05
N PRO A 146 -0.70 7.23 16.63
CA PRO A 146 0.61 7.80 16.31
C PRO A 146 1.73 6.80 16.62
N LEU A 147 2.70 6.66 15.73
CA LEU A 147 3.78 5.68 15.87
C LEU A 147 4.56 5.86 17.18
N GLN A 148 4.92 7.10 17.52
CA GLN A 148 5.61 7.43 18.77
C GLN A 148 4.83 6.96 20.00
N MET A 149 3.50 7.07 19.96
CA MET A 149 2.64 6.67 21.07
C MET A 149 2.63 5.16 21.24
N ALA A 150 2.46 4.40 20.15
CA ALA A 150 2.51 2.93 20.20
C ALA A 150 3.85 2.44 20.77
N LYS A 151 4.96 3.02 20.28
CA LYS A 151 6.31 2.68 20.72
C LYS A 151 6.52 2.97 22.22
N LEU A 152 6.22 4.18 22.69
CA LEU A 152 6.42 4.54 24.11
C LEU A 152 5.51 3.73 25.05
N LEU A 153 4.28 3.43 24.63
CA LEU A 153 3.38 2.59 25.42
C LEU A 153 3.91 1.16 25.56
N LEU A 154 4.47 0.59 24.49
CA LEU A 154 5.07 -0.75 24.54
C LEU A 154 6.42 -0.76 25.25
N GLU A 155 7.20 0.32 25.21
CA GLU A 155 8.43 0.43 26.00
C GLU A 155 8.16 0.43 27.51
N HIS A 156 7.00 0.96 27.94
CA HIS A 156 6.66 1.10 29.37
C HIS A 156 5.77 -0.02 29.90
N PHE A 157 4.75 -0.42 29.13
CA PHE A 157 3.80 -1.48 29.52
C PHE A 157 4.12 -2.83 28.87
N GLY A 158 4.86 -2.84 27.77
CA GLY A 158 5.23 -4.06 27.07
C GLY A 158 6.27 -4.84 27.87
N GLN A 159 5.98 -6.11 28.10
CA GLN A 159 6.91 -7.10 28.63
C GLN A 159 6.99 -8.26 27.64
N LYS A 160 7.87 -9.23 27.90
CA LYS A 160 7.78 -10.50 27.16
C LYS A 160 6.41 -11.13 27.44
N GLY A 161 5.65 -11.43 26.40
CA GLY A 161 4.29 -11.95 26.53
C GLY A 161 3.46 -11.79 25.26
N ARG A 162 2.16 -11.91 25.41
CA ARG A 162 1.14 -11.84 24.35
C ARG A 162 0.45 -10.47 24.36
N LEU A 163 0.60 -9.75 23.25
CA LEU A 163 -0.06 -8.47 22.97
C LEU A 163 -1.31 -8.71 22.12
N PHE A 164 -2.44 -8.13 22.51
CA PHE A 164 -3.65 -8.15 21.72
C PHE A 164 -4.16 -6.74 21.39
N ASP A 165 -4.49 -6.50 20.12
CA ASP A 165 -5.18 -5.30 19.66
C ASP A 165 -6.54 -5.66 19.00
N PRO A 166 -7.68 -5.50 19.70
CA PRO A 166 -9.01 -5.83 19.16
C PRO A 166 -9.51 -4.89 18.04
N PHE A 167 -8.81 -3.78 17.79
CA PHE A 167 -9.10 -2.81 16.73
C PHE A 167 -7.80 -2.42 16.01
N MET A 168 -7.09 -3.42 15.50
CA MET A 168 -5.71 -3.28 15.04
C MET A 168 -5.50 -2.24 13.93
N GLY A 169 -6.54 -1.95 13.13
CA GLY A 169 -6.43 -1.12 11.95
C GLY A 169 -5.27 -1.55 11.06
N SER A 170 -4.36 -0.62 10.77
CA SER A 170 -3.17 -0.95 9.96
C SER A 170 -2.03 -1.67 10.70
N GLY A 171 -2.23 -2.06 11.96
CA GLY A 171 -1.28 -2.91 12.69
C GLY A 171 -0.06 -2.19 13.25
N THR A 172 -0.14 -0.88 13.52
CA THR A 172 0.98 -0.12 14.08
C THR A 172 1.42 -0.73 15.42
N ILE A 173 0.47 -1.02 16.33
CA ILE A 173 0.74 -1.64 17.63
C ILE A 173 1.32 -3.05 17.47
N LEU A 174 0.81 -3.85 16.54
CA LEU A 174 1.30 -5.21 16.33
C LEU A 174 2.75 -5.23 15.82
N LEU A 175 3.11 -4.36 14.88
CA LEU A 175 4.49 -4.29 14.39
C LEU A 175 5.45 -3.82 15.49
N GLU A 176 5.10 -2.79 16.26
CA GLU A 176 5.92 -2.37 17.41
C GLU A 176 6.02 -3.48 18.47
N GLY A 177 4.95 -4.25 18.69
CA GLY A 177 4.96 -5.40 19.60
C GLY A 177 5.89 -6.52 19.13
N LEU A 178 5.90 -6.83 17.83
CA LEU A 178 6.87 -7.76 17.24
C LEU A 178 8.30 -7.24 17.42
N LEU A 179 8.55 -5.95 17.18
CA LEU A 179 9.87 -5.34 17.39
C LEU A 179 10.30 -5.37 18.87
N ALA A 180 9.35 -5.35 19.80
CA ALA A 180 9.58 -5.54 21.23
C ALA A 180 9.76 -7.03 21.65
N GLY A 181 9.68 -7.97 20.70
CA GLY A 181 9.86 -9.40 20.98
C GLY A 181 8.62 -10.10 21.54
N MET A 182 7.43 -9.50 21.39
CA MET A 182 6.16 -10.05 21.88
C MET A 182 5.53 -11.00 20.85
N GLN A 183 4.72 -11.95 21.33
CA GLN A 183 3.73 -12.63 20.50
C GLN A 183 2.56 -11.66 20.31
N VAL A 184 2.09 -11.47 19.08
CA VAL A 184 1.05 -10.47 18.81
C VAL A 184 -0.18 -11.08 18.14
N ALA A 185 -1.35 -10.65 18.57
CA ALA A 185 -2.63 -10.98 17.97
C ALA A 185 -3.42 -9.69 17.71
N GLY A 186 -4.23 -9.67 16.66
CA GLY A 186 -5.09 -8.52 16.38
C GLY A 186 -6.34 -8.88 15.62
N ASN A 187 -7.39 -8.11 15.87
CA ASN A 187 -8.67 -8.21 15.20
C ASN A 187 -9.04 -6.85 14.58
N ASP A 188 -9.66 -6.87 13.41
CA ASP A 188 -10.36 -5.69 12.88
C ASP A 188 -11.49 -6.12 11.95
N LEU A 189 -12.62 -5.44 12.01
CA LEU A 189 -13.76 -5.73 11.15
C LEU A 189 -13.47 -5.42 9.67
N ASN A 190 -12.59 -4.44 9.40
CA ASN A 190 -12.27 -4.01 8.06
C ASN A 190 -11.31 -5.01 7.38
N PRO A 191 -11.68 -5.66 6.27
CA PRO A 191 -10.81 -6.62 5.58
C PRO A 191 -9.47 -6.03 5.14
N ILE A 192 -9.41 -4.74 4.80
CA ILE A 192 -8.15 -4.13 4.37
C ILE A 192 -7.14 -3.97 5.52
N ALA A 193 -7.63 -3.85 6.75
CA ALA A 193 -6.81 -3.77 7.96
C ALA A 193 -5.92 -5.02 8.09
N SER A 194 -6.51 -6.21 7.91
CA SER A 194 -5.80 -7.48 7.96
C SER A 194 -4.74 -7.60 6.84
N VAL A 195 -5.07 -7.17 5.62
CA VAL A 195 -4.13 -7.18 4.48
C VAL A 195 -2.92 -6.27 4.76
N ILE A 196 -3.18 -5.04 5.20
CA ILE A 196 -2.11 -4.06 5.50
C ILE A 196 -1.25 -4.56 6.65
N THR A 197 -1.88 -4.99 7.74
CA THR A 197 -1.19 -5.46 8.95
C THR A 197 -0.31 -6.67 8.64
N ARG A 198 -0.81 -7.62 7.84
CA ARG A 198 -0.06 -8.79 7.40
C ARG A 198 1.21 -8.41 6.65
N GLU A 199 1.12 -7.51 5.67
CA GLU A 199 2.31 -7.09 4.91
C GLU A 199 3.26 -6.22 5.74
N ARG A 200 2.76 -5.43 6.69
CA ARG A 200 3.63 -4.68 7.60
C ARG A 200 4.41 -5.59 8.55
N CYS A 201 3.78 -6.63 9.05
CA CYS A 201 4.41 -7.59 9.97
C CYS A 201 5.16 -8.72 9.25
N ARG A 202 5.11 -8.80 7.93
CA ARG A 202 5.78 -9.82 7.13
C ARG A 202 7.23 -9.42 6.90
N TRP A 203 8.17 -10.29 7.23
CA TRP A 203 9.54 -10.20 6.75
C TRP A 203 9.74 -11.09 5.52
N LEU A 204 10.70 -10.75 4.67
CA LEU A 204 11.05 -11.54 3.48
C LEU A 204 12.52 -11.96 3.52
N SER A 205 12.78 -13.23 3.17
CA SER A 205 14.13 -13.62 2.74
C SER A 205 14.47 -12.96 1.40
N LEU A 206 15.76 -12.75 1.10
CA LEU A 206 16.21 -12.23 -0.20
C LEU A 206 15.64 -13.03 -1.38
N ARG A 207 15.50 -14.35 -1.23
CA ARG A 207 14.90 -15.20 -2.27
C ARG A 207 13.42 -14.86 -2.50
N ASN A 208 12.65 -14.66 -1.44
CA ASN A 208 11.23 -14.30 -1.58
C ASN A 208 11.06 -12.87 -2.08
N ALA A 209 11.88 -11.92 -1.63
CA ALA A 209 11.92 -10.57 -2.19
C ALA A 209 12.19 -10.59 -3.71
N ARG A 210 13.14 -11.41 -4.16
CA ARG A 210 13.42 -11.60 -5.60
C ARG A 210 12.22 -12.17 -6.36
N ARG A 211 11.42 -13.05 -5.74
CA ARG A 211 10.19 -13.58 -6.37
C ARG A 211 9.17 -12.48 -6.58
N VAL A 212 8.86 -11.70 -5.54
CA VAL A 212 7.95 -10.55 -5.63
C VAL A 212 8.42 -9.54 -6.68
N TRP A 213 9.72 -9.20 -6.66
CA TRP A 213 10.33 -8.30 -7.62
C TRP A 213 10.23 -8.83 -9.06
N THR A 214 10.51 -10.11 -9.27
CA THR A 214 10.42 -10.72 -10.61
C THR A 214 9.00 -10.64 -11.14
N GLU A 215 7.99 -10.97 -10.32
CA GLU A 215 6.59 -10.91 -10.76
C GLU A 215 6.15 -9.48 -11.11
N VAL A 216 6.45 -8.47 -10.28
CA VAL A 216 6.01 -7.09 -10.59
C VAL A 216 6.65 -6.54 -11.86
N GLU A 217 7.92 -6.85 -12.10
CA GLU A 217 8.64 -6.40 -13.29
C GLU A 217 8.12 -7.06 -14.57
N GLU A 218 7.83 -8.37 -14.51
CA GLU A 218 7.26 -9.09 -15.64
C GLU A 218 5.83 -8.63 -15.95
N LEU A 219 5.02 -8.40 -14.91
CA LEU A 219 3.68 -7.82 -15.06
C LEU A 219 3.75 -6.44 -15.73
N ARG A 220 4.66 -5.56 -15.26
CA ARG A 220 4.86 -4.24 -15.89
C ARG A 220 5.22 -4.37 -17.36
N GLN A 221 6.21 -5.21 -17.68
CA GLN A 221 6.64 -5.40 -19.07
C GLN A 221 5.54 -6.00 -19.96
N GLY A 222 4.73 -6.92 -19.43
CA GLY A 222 3.58 -7.48 -20.14
C GLY A 222 2.55 -6.41 -20.48
N ILE A 223 2.19 -5.59 -19.48
CA ILE A 223 1.23 -4.49 -19.64
C ILE A 223 1.76 -3.41 -20.60
N GLU A 224 3.05 -3.06 -20.52
CA GLU A 224 3.67 -2.05 -21.40
C GLU A 224 3.78 -2.49 -22.86
N LYS A 225 4.00 -3.79 -23.11
CA LYS A 225 4.10 -4.35 -24.47
C LYS A 225 2.74 -4.51 -25.13
N GLU A 226 1.68 -4.65 -24.35
CA GLU A 226 0.34 -4.83 -24.87
C GLU A 226 -0.28 -3.51 -25.33
N ASN A 227 -0.99 -3.57 -26.46
CA ASN A 227 -1.90 -2.51 -26.85
C ASN A 227 -3.17 -2.62 -26.01
N LEU A 228 -3.17 -2.01 -24.81
CA LEU A 228 -4.27 -2.06 -23.83
C LEU A 228 -5.65 -1.73 -24.43
N GLY A 229 -5.70 -0.97 -25.53
CA GLY A 229 -6.95 -0.70 -26.27
C GLY A 229 -7.53 -1.85 -27.09
N LYS A 230 -6.99 -3.07 -27.01
CA LYS A 230 -7.56 -4.25 -27.67
C LYS A 230 -8.11 -5.30 -26.69
N HIS A 231 -7.84 -5.15 -25.39
CA HIS A 231 -8.17 -6.15 -24.40
C HIS A 231 -9.20 -5.57 -23.44
N ARG A 232 -10.40 -6.15 -23.45
CA ARG A 232 -11.53 -5.70 -22.64
C ARG A 232 -11.37 -6.27 -21.24
N VAL A 233 -11.49 -5.42 -20.22
CA VAL A 233 -11.46 -5.85 -18.82
C VAL A 233 -12.83 -5.69 -18.21
N HIS A 234 -13.30 -6.74 -17.54
CA HIS A 234 -14.61 -6.79 -16.91
C HIS A 234 -14.50 -6.44 -15.42
N HIS A 235 -15.39 -5.58 -14.92
CA HIS A 235 -15.44 -5.25 -13.49
C HIS A 235 -16.87 -4.97 -13.01
N LEU A 236 -17.23 -5.49 -11.83
CA LEU A 236 -18.58 -5.39 -11.25
C LEU A 236 -19.04 -3.94 -11.04
N HIS A 237 -18.12 -3.03 -10.69
CA HIS A 237 -18.39 -1.61 -10.44
C HIS A 237 -17.82 -0.70 -11.53
N ALA A 238 -17.76 -1.21 -12.75
CA ALA A 238 -17.25 -0.52 -13.92
C ALA A 238 -17.76 0.92 -14.05
N GLU A 239 -19.09 1.09 -14.04
CA GLU A 239 -19.76 2.36 -14.29
C GLU A 239 -19.41 3.43 -13.24
N SER A 240 -19.44 3.08 -11.96
CA SER A 240 -19.06 4.01 -10.89
C SER A 240 -17.59 4.42 -10.97
N LEU A 241 -16.71 3.50 -11.36
CA LEU A 241 -15.28 3.77 -11.51
C LEU A 241 -14.96 4.63 -12.75
N GLN A 242 -15.73 4.52 -13.83
CA GLN A 242 -15.59 5.36 -15.03
C GLN A 242 -15.74 6.85 -14.72
N ASN A 243 -16.65 7.16 -13.80
CA ASN A 243 -16.90 8.55 -13.40
C ASN A 243 -15.79 9.10 -12.48
N LEU A 244 -15.04 8.21 -11.82
CA LEU A 244 -13.99 8.59 -10.88
C LEU A 244 -12.60 8.69 -11.53
N TYR A 245 -12.30 7.82 -12.51
CA TYR A 245 -10.96 7.72 -13.11
C TYR A 245 -10.97 8.07 -14.60
N PRO A 246 -9.89 8.71 -15.11
CA PRO A 246 -9.64 8.80 -16.54
C PRO A 246 -9.65 7.41 -17.20
N PRO A 247 -10.26 7.23 -18.38
CA PRO A 247 -10.41 5.91 -18.99
C PRO A 247 -9.09 5.15 -19.18
N HIS A 248 -8.02 5.85 -19.58
CA HIS A 248 -6.72 5.22 -19.79
C HIS A 248 -6.09 4.68 -18.50
N LEU A 249 -6.25 5.42 -17.40
CA LEU A 249 -5.73 5.04 -16.09
C LEU A 249 -6.54 3.88 -15.52
N LEU A 250 -7.87 3.95 -15.63
CA LEU A 250 -8.75 2.89 -15.17
C LEU A 250 -8.46 1.56 -15.88
N VAL A 251 -8.32 1.58 -17.21
CA VAL A 251 -7.95 0.39 -18.00
C VAL A 251 -6.59 -0.16 -17.56
N GLU A 252 -5.58 0.69 -17.37
CA GLU A 252 -4.27 0.26 -16.84
C GLU A 252 -4.41 -0.40 -15.46
N MET A 253 -5.14 0.21 -14.52
CA MET A 253 -5.37 -0.31 -13.17
C MET A 253 -6.12 -1.65 -13.18
N LEU A 254 -7.16 -1.80 -13.99
CA LEU A 254 -7.93 -3.04 -14.11
C LEU A 254 -7.07 -4.18 -14.66
N HIS A 255 -6.22 -3.89 -15.65
CA HIS A 255 -5.24 -4.84 -16.18
C HIS A 255 -4.20 -5.30 -15.16
N TRP A 256 -3.74 -4.40 -14.29
CA TRP A 256 -2.88 -4.75 -13.16
C TRP A 256 -3.62 -5.67 -12.18
N MET A 257 -4.83 -5.28 -11.77
CA MET A 257 -5.63 -6.03 -10.81
C MET A 257 -5.93 -7.45 -11.29
N GLU A 258 -6.37 -7.61 -12.55
CA GLU A 258 -6.67 -8.90 -13.15
C GLU A 258 -5.43 -9.82 -13.15
N ARG A 259 -4.29 -9.32 -13.64
CA ARG A 259 -3.07 -10.13 -13.71
C ARG A 259 -2.50 -10.47 -12.33
N ILE A 260 -2.56 -9.55 -11.37
CA ILE A 260 -2.21 -9.83 -9.98
C ILE A 260 -3.08 -10.96 -9.45
N ASN A 261 -4.39 -10.92 -9.70
CA ASN A 261 -5.33 -11.96 -9.26
C ASN A 261 -5.03 -13.35 -9.86
N GLN A 262 -4.46 -13.39 -11.06
CA GLN A 262 -4.07 -14.63 -11.75
C GLN A 262 -2.69 -15.18 -11.34
N LEU A 263 -1.91 -14.45 -10.52
CA LEU A 263 -0.60 -14.94 -10.08
C LEU A 263 -0.74 -16.25 -9.30
N PRO A 264 0.09 -17.27 -9.58
CA PRO A 264 -0.05 -18.59 -8.98
C PRO A 264 0.35 -18.62 -7.50
N ASP A 265 1.38 -17.85 -7.12
CA ASP A 265 1.87 -17.80 -5.74
C ASP A 265 0.98 -16.90 -4.87
N PRO A 266 0.26 -17.46 -3.87
CA PRO A 266 -0.59 -16.68 -2.98
C PRO A 266 0.16 -15.59 -2.21
N ALA A 267 1.38 -15.85 -1.76
CA ALA A 267 2.13 -14.90 -0.95
C ALA A 267 2.54 -13.67 -1.78
N VAL A 268 3.02 -13.90 -3.01
CA VAL A 268 3.36 -12.80 -3.94
C VAL A 268 2.10 -12.05 -4.38
N ARG A 269 1.02 -12.78 -4.66
CA ARG A 269 -0.28 -12.20 -5.01
C ARG A 269 -0.80 -11.27 -3.91
N GLU A 270 -0.74 -11.68 -2.65
CA GLU A 270 -1.13 -10.85 -1.51
C GLU A 270 -0.28 -9.59 -1.37
N SER A 271 1.06 -9.73 -1.46
CA SER A 271 1.96 -8.56 -1.38
C SER A 271 1.68 -7.57 -2.51
N LEU A 272 1.46 -8.02 -3.75
CA LEU A 272 1.15 -7.14 -4.87
C LEU A 272 -0.27 -6.55 -4.82
N ARG A 273 -1.25 -7.25 -4.23
CA ARG A 273 -2.57 -6.67 -3.93
C ARG A 273 -2.45 -5.54 -2.91
N ALA A 274 -1.65 -5.72 -1.86
CA ALA A 274 -1.41 -4.66 -0.88
C ALA A 274 -0.68 -3.46 -1.50
N VAL A 275 0.30 -3.69 -2.38
CA VAL A 275 0.98 -2.63 -3.15
C VAL A 275 -0.05 -1.89 -4.00
N PHE A 276 -0.86 -2.60 -4.77
CA PHE A 276 -1.92 -2.01 -5.59
C PHE A 276 -2.86 -1.16 -4.74
N SER A 277 -3.34 -1.70 -3.61
CA SER A 277 -4.23 -0.99 -2.69
C SER A 277 -3.61 0.30 -2.13
N SER A 278 -2.31 0.28 -1.81
CA SER A 278 -1.60 1.46 -1.29
C SER A 278 -1.53 2.62 -2.28
N LEU A 279 -1.70 2.33 -3.57
CA LEU A 279 -1.63 3.30 -4.65
C LEU A 279 -3.01 3.83 -5.05
N ILE A 280 -4.11 3.18 -4.66
CA ILE A 280 -5.47 3.60 -5.05
C ILE A 280 -5.66 5.09 -4.73
N TYR A 281 -5.47 5.48 -3.46
CA TYR A 281 -5.67 6.88 -3.02
C TYR A 281 -4.76 7.88 -3.76
N ARG A 282 -3.53 7.49 -4.12
CA ARG A 282 -2.60 8.35 -4.87
C ARG A 282 -3.08 8.63 -6.29
N PHE A 283 -3.79 7.68 -6.89
CA PHE A 283 -4.26 7.74 -8.27
C PHE A 283 -5.75 8.03 -8.40
N THR A 284 -6.50 8.08 -7.30
CA THR A 284 -7.86 8.61 -7.25
C THR A 284 -7.81 10.12 -7.44
N PRO A 285 -8.38 10.67 -8.52
CA PRO A 285 -8.47 12.11 -8.70
C PRO A 285 -9.38 12.73 -7.63
N GLU A 286 -9.01 13.92 -7.14
CA GLU A 286 -9.95 14.76 -6.38
C GLU A 286 -11.17 15.11 -7.26
N GLU A 287 -12.34 15.36 -6.67
CA GLU A 287 -13.58 15.65 -7.42
C GLU A 287 -13.40 16.78 -8.46
N ASP A 288 -12.62 17.82 -8.11
CA ASP A 288 -12.29 18.93 -9.01
C ASP A 288 -11.26 18.56 -10.11
N ALA A 289 -10.46 17.53 -9.89
CA ALA A 289 -9.45 17.04 -10.83
C ALA A 289 -10.06 16.14 -11.92
N VAL A 290 -11.20 15.49 -11.68
CA VAL A 290 -11.94 14.76 -12.73
C VAL A 290 -12.34 15.71 -13.87
N ARG A 291 -12.70 16.96 -13.54
CA ARG A 291 -12.99 18.02 -14.53
C ARG A 291 -11.75 18.57 -15.23
N ARG A 292 -10.58 18.52 -14.57
CA ARG A 292 -9.28 18.91 -15.15
C ARG A 292 -8.52 17.64 -15.53
N GLN A 293 -8.84 17.05 -16.69
CA GLN A 293 -8.12 15.95 -17.37
C GLN A 293 -6.84 15.54 -16.64
N SER A 294 -6.86 14.39 -15.94
CA SER A 294 -5.77 14.01 -15.02
C SER A 294 -4.40 14.18 -15.69
N ARG A 295 -3.44 14.71 -14.93
CA ARG A 295 -2.04 14.84 -15.37
C ARG A 295 -1.28 13.50 -15.39
N VAL A 296 -1.97 12.38 -15.15
CA VAL A 296 -1.35 11.05 -15.07
C VAL A 296 -1.08 10.54 -16.48
N GLY A 297 0.19 10.53 -16.86
CA GLY A 297 0.67 9.95 -18.12
C GLY A 297 0.57 8.43 -18.11
N ARG A 298 0.54 7.83 -19.31
CA ARG A 298 0.51 6.36 -19.48
C ARG A 298 1.69 5.69 -18.79
N GLY A 299 1.45 4.54 -18.15
CA GLY A 299 2.49 3.76 -17.49
C GLY A 299 2.98 4.34 -16.16
N GLN A 300 2.44 5.50 -15.72
CA GLN A 300 2.79 6.05 -14.41
C GLN A 300 2.31 5.14 -13.27
N PHE A 301 1.15 4.48 -13.42
CA PHE A 301 0.67 3.53 -12.43
C PHE A 301 1.59 2.30 -12.36
N GLY A 302 1.98 1.74 -13.51
CA GLY A 302 2.96 0.64 -13.55
C GLY A 302 4.34 0.99 -12.97
N ARG A 303 4.82 2.23 -13.15
CA ARG A 303 6.05 2.72 -12.49
C ARG A 303 5.88 2.79 -10.97
N ALA A 304 4.75 3.35 -10.51
CA ALA A 304 4.45 3.45 -9.09
C ALA A 304 4.30 2.07 -8.42
N MET A 305 3.73 1.08 -9.12
CA MET A 305 3.70 -0.33 -8.68
C MET A 305 5.11 -0.85 -8.43
N GLY A 306 6.05 -0.61 -9.35
CA GLY A 306 7.45 -1.02 -9.19
C GLY A 306 8.15 -0.31 -8.03
N GLU A 307 8.05 1.02 -7.96
CA GLU A 307 8.64 1.84 -6.88
C GLU A 307 8.13 1.42 -5.50
N ARG A 308 6.81 1.30 -5.35
CA ARG A 308 6.18 0.89 -4.08
C ARG A 308 6.49 -0.56 -3.72
N THR A 309 6.58 -1.46 -4.71
CA THR A 309 7.03 -2.84 -4.46
C THR A 309 8.46 -2.87 -3.96
N LYS A 310 9.36 -2.06 -4.56
CA LYS A 310 10.74 -1.93 -4.10
C LYS A 310 10.80 -1.47 -2.64
N GLU A 311 10.10 -0.38 -2.31
CA GLU A 311 10.04 0.15 -0.94
C GLU A 311 9.57 -0.93 0.06
N LEU A 312 8.51 -1.66 -0.29
CA LEU A 312 7.98 -2.73 0.56
C LEU A 312 9.00 -3.84 0.78
N ILE A 313 9.52 -4.45 -0.30
CA ILE A 313 10.38 -5.64 -0.15
C ILE A 313 11.72 -5.28 0.50
N GLU A 314 12.23 -4.05 0.30
CA GLU A 314 13.43 -3.55 0.97
C GLU A 314 13.20 -3.48 2.48
N ALA A 315 12.11 -2.84 2.91
CA ALA A 315 11.72 -2.76 4.32
C ALA A 315 11.43 -4.15 4.93
N GLN A 316 10.76 -5.04 4.20
CA GLN A 316 10.49 -6.41 4.67
C GLN A 316 11.76 -7.27 4.76
N THR A 317 12.76 -7.02 3.91
CA THR A 317 14.07 -7.67 4.05
C THR A 317 14.84 -7.16 5.25
N GLU A 318 14.79 -5.85 5.53
CA GLU A 318 15.40 -5.25 6.74
C GLU A 318 14.73 -5.78 8.02
N LEU A 319 13.40 -5.90 8.03
CA LEU A 319 12.66 -6.51 9.14
C LEU A 319 13.11 -7.94 9.48
N SER A 320 13.67 -8.67 8.50
CA SER A 320 14.12 -10.04 8.74
C SER A 320 15.26 -10.11 9.77
N ASP A 321 16.02 -9.05 9.97
CA ASP A 321 17.08 -9.00 10.99
C ASP A 321 16.51 -8.85 12.41
N HIS A 322 15.26 -8.39 12.54
CA HIS A 322 14.61 -8.09 13.81
C HIS A 322 13.58 -9.14 14.24
N ILE A 323 12.70 -9.55 13.32
CA ILE A 323 11.50 -10.33 13.66
C ILE A 323 11.47 -11.74 13.07
N ARG A 324 12.54 -12.18 12.39
CA ARG A 324 12.56 -13.48 11.69
C ARG A 324 12.37 -14.69 12.60
N LEU A 325 12.80 -14.60 13.86
CA LEU A 325 12.68 -15.68 14.84
C LEU A 325 11.41 -15.58 15.68
N ILE A 326 10.61 -14.53 15.47
CA ILE A 326 9.37 -14.29 16.19
C ILE A 326 8.24 -14.99 15.44
N GLU A 327 7.25 -15.48 16.19
CA GLU A 327 6.03 -16.05 15.60
C GLU A 327 5.28 -15.02 14.76
N ASN A 328 4.65 -15.49 13.69
CA ASN A 328 3.82 -14.62 12.85
C ASN A 328 2.63 -14.10 13.66
N PRO A 329 2.16 -12.87 13.38
CA PRO A 329 1.00 -12.32 14.05
C PRO A 329 -0.25 -13.17 13.79
N GLN A 330 -1.07 -13.35 14.83
CA GLN A 330 -2.39 -13.97 14.69
C GLN A 330 -3.41 -12.88 14.32
N LEU A 331 -4.02 -12.97 13.14
CA LEU A 331 -4.91 -11.93 12.63
C LEU A 331 -6.31 -12.50 12.38
N SER A 332 -7.33 -11.88 12.98
CA SER A 332 -8.74 -12.20 12.76
C SER A 332 -9.47 -11.02 12.09
N GLN A 333 -10.56 -11.32 11.39
CA GLN A 333 -11.42 -10.34 10.74
C GLN A 333 -12.88 -10.57 11.13
N GLU A 334 -13.18 -10.29 12.39
CA GLU A 334 -14.47 -10.65 12.98
C GLU A 334 -15.10 -9.47 13.71
N ASP A 335 -16.41 -9.57 13.93
CA ASP A 335 -17.13 -8.71 14.87
C ASP A 335 -16.64 -9.04 16.27
N ILE A 336 -15.94 -8.09 16.90
CA ILE A 336 -15.34 -8.28 18.23
C ILE A 336 -16.37 -8.65 19.29
N LEU A 337 -17.65 -8.29 19.09
CA LEU A 337 -18.75 -8.65 20.00
C LEU A 337 -19.16 -10.12 19.91
N LYS A 338 -18.69 -10.83 18.87
CA LYS A 338 -18.99 -12.23 18.56
C LYS A 338 -17.73 -13.08 18.47
N LEU A 339 -16.55 -12.52 18.80
CA LEU A 339 -15.28 -13.19 18.66
C LEU A 339 -15.21 -14.36 19.66
N GLU A 340 -15.32 -15.58 19.14
CA GLU A 340 -15.18 -16.83 19.90
C GLU A 340 -13.87 -17.51 19.48
N HIS A 341 -12.90 -17.57 20.40
CA HIS A 341 -11.66 -18.33 20.20
C HIS A 341 -11.69 -19.62 21.03
N ASP A 342 -11.34 -20.74 20.40
CA ASP A 342 -11.10 -22.02 21.08
C ASP A 342 -9.69 -22.55 20.74
N PRO A 343 -8.73 -22.56 21.68
CA PRO A 343 -8.85 -22.04 23.06
C PRO A 343 -8.98 -20.51 23.10
N PRO A 344 -9.51 -19.92 24.20
CA PRO A 344 -9.59 -18.47 24.35
C PRO A 344 -8.24 -17.78 24.14
N LEU A 345 -8.27 -16.62 23.48
CA LEU A 345 -7.06 -15.82 23.30
C LEU A 345 -6.60 -15.27 24.65
N GLU A 346 -5.48 -15.78 25.16
CA GLU A 346 -4.83 -15.23 26.35
C GLU A 346 -3.93 -14.06 25.95
N ALA A 347 -4.16 -12.89 26.54
CA ALA A 347 -3.35 -11.69 26.34
C ALA A 347 -2.80 -11.19 27.68
N ASP A 348 -1.49 -10.96 27.74
CA ASP A 348 -0.81 -10.32 28.88
C ASP A 348 -0.98 -8.80 28.84
N LEU A 349 -1.11 -8.23 27.63
CA LEU A 349 -1.32 -6.81 27.39
C LEU A 349 -2.37 -6.63 26.29
N ILE A 350 -3.40 -5.84 26.59
CA ILE A 350 -4.32 -5.31 25.57
C ILE A 350 -3.97 -3.85 25.36
N LEU A 351 -3.53 -3.52 24.15
CA LEU A 351 -3.27 -2.14 23.73
C LEU A 351 -3.99 -1.89 22.41
N THR A 352 -4.83 -0.86 22.37
CA THR A 352 -5.66 -0.56 21.20
C THR A 352 -6.00 0.93 21.10
N ARG A 353 -6.29 1.37 19.89
CA ARG A 353 -6.95 2.65 19.63
C ARG A 353 -8.32 2.37 19.00
N PRO A 354 -9.40 2.27 19.80
CA PRO A 354 -10.71 1.93 19.26
C PRO A 354 -11.21 3.02 18.31
N PRO A 355 -12.13 2.69 17.39
CA PRO A 355 -12.81 3.68 16.59
C PRO A 355 -13.60 4.60 17.52
N PHE A 356 -13.25 5.89 17.54
CA PHE A 356 -14.04 6.88 18.24
C PHE A 356 -15.19 7.33 17.32
N PRO A 357 -16.42 7.50 17.84
CA PRO A 357 -17.46 8.21 17.13
C PRO A 357 -17.00 9.67 16.95
N GLY A 358 -16.28 9.94 15.87
CA GLY A 358 -15.94 11.30 15.47
C GLY A 358 -17.19 11.98 14.88
N ASN A 359 -17.42 13.24 15.25
CA ASN A 359 -18.42 14.08 14.59
C ASN A 359 -18.29 13.92 13.07
N GLY A 360 -19.36 13.43 12.41
CA GLY A 360 -19.38 12.84 11.06
C GLY A 360 -19.02 13.74 9.87
N LYS A 361 -18.04 14.64 10.01
CA LYS A 361 -17.55 15.54 8.95
C LYS A 361 -16.26 15.07 8.26
N GLN A 362 -15.63 13.97 8.67
CA GLN A 362 -14.38 13.50 8.08
C GLN A 362 -14.48 12.21 7.24
N MET A 363 -15.69 11.67 7.02
CA MET A 363 -15.89 10.50 6.15
C MET A 363 -16.58 10.81 4.81
N LEU A 364 -16.67 12.08 4.43
CA LEU A 364 -17.18 12.52 3.13
C LEU A 364 -16.31 13.66 2.59
N SER A 365 -15.08 13.33 2.19
CA SER A 365 -14.24 14.20 1.35
C SER A 365 -13.34 13.36 0.45
#